data_AF-A0A8F6RJD3-F1
#
_entry.id   AF-A0A8F6RJD3-F1
#
_cell.length_a   1.000
_cell.length_b   1.000
_cell.length_c   1.000
_cell.angle_alpha   90.00
_cell.angle_beta   90.00
_cell.angle_gamma   90.00
#
_symmetry.space_group_name_H-M   'P 1'
#
loop_
_entity.id
_entity.type
_entity.pdbx_description
1 polymer ?
#
loop_
_entity_poly.entity_id
_entity_poly.type
_entity_poly.pdbx_seq_one_letter_code
_entity_poly.pdbx_strand_id
1 'polypeptide(L)'
;MTQFNPNTDVLARIDAGEFNNVSPPTVLSLLGEWSKDQPGISDPRFFREAVAQLWVLNQREKNSEPVFAVEGLPCVLPLPPGTVRSFLVTGLESAITERYGSERAETEIRNFYLLMLDAGHGMALTLSPFGVEVMTDICTFILRGAVLDDSTEVFHA
;
A
#
# COMPACT_ATOMS: atom_id res chain seq x y z
N MET A 1 17.29 2.56 21.71
CA MET A 1 16.70 1.37 21.06
C MET A 1 15.51 0.97 21.89
N THR A 2 14.30 1.25 21.43
CA THR A 2 13.07 0.92 22.15
C THR A 2 12.82 -0.58 22.02
N GLN A 3 12.76 -1.25 23.16
CA GLN A 3 12.58 -2.69 23.30
C GLN A 3 11.21 -3.09 22.71
N PHE A 4 11.20 -4.07 21.82
CA PHE A 4 9.97 -4.66 21.26
C PHE A 4 9.10 -5.19 22.42
N ASN A 5 7.88 -4.68 22.55
CA ASN A 5 6.92 -5.21 23.52
C ASN A 5 6.02 -6.23 22.79
N PRO A 6 6.25 -7.54 22.99
CA PRO A 6 5.57 -8.61 22.26
C PRO A 6 4.05 -8.69 22.54
N ASN A 7 3.54 -7.96 23.53
CA ASN A 7 2.11 -7.88 23.84
C ASN A 7 1.36 -6.77 23.08
N THR A 8 2.02 -6.07 22.15
CA THR A 8 1.42 -4.91 21.47
C THR A 8 1.03 -5.28 20.05
N ASP A 9 -0.25 -5.11 19.70
CA ASP A 9 -0.79 -5.37 18.36
C ASP A 9 -0.15 -4.43 17.32
N VAL A 10 0.84 -4.94 16.59
CA VAL A 10 1.58 -4.19 15.56
C VAL A 10 0.64 -3.69 14.47
N LEU A 11 -0.37 -4.47 14.09
CA LEU A 11 -1.33 -4.11 13.04
C LEU A 11 -2.23 -2.97 13.49
N ALA A 12 -2.69 -2.98 14.75
CA ALA A 12 -3.45 -1.87 15.32
C ALA A 12 -2.65 -0.54 15.33
N ARG A 13 -1.34 -0.61 15.58
CA ARG A 13 -0.45 0.57 15.56
C ARG A 13 -0.20 1.11 14.16
N ILE A 14 -0.15 0.23 13.16
CA ILE A 14 -0.12 0.60 11.74
C ILE A 14 -1.39 1.36 11.35
N ASP A 15 -2.56 0.84 11.74
CA ASP A 15 -3.84 1.49 11.49
C ASP A 15 -3.94 2.85 12.20
N ALA A 16 -3.41 2.95 13.42
CA ALA A 16 -3.29 4.22 14.16
C ALA A 16 -2.30 5.22 13.53
N GLY A 17 -1.55 4.82 12.51
CA GLY A 17 -0.62 5.69 11.78
C GLY A 17 0.69 5.95 12.52
N GLU A 18 1.02 5.19 13.57
CA GLU A 18 2.25 5.38 14.36
C GLU A 18 3.53 5.28 13.51
N PHE A 19 3.48 4.54 12.40
CA PHE A 19 4.61 4.30 11.52
C PHE A 19 4.62 5.17 10.26
N ASN A 20 3.72 6.14 10.12
CA ASN A 20 3.60 6.97 8.90
C ASN A 20 4.85 7.77 8.55
N ASN A 21 5.65 8.12 9.57
CA ASN A 21 6.89 8.88 9.41
C ASN A 21 8.14 8.00 9.57
N VAL A 22 7.98 6.68 9.69
CA VAL A 22 9.07 5.71 9.78
C VAL A 22 9.47 5.30 8.36
N SER A 23 10.77 5.05 8.14
CA SER A 23 11.25 4.67 6.82
C SER A 23 10.69 3.30 6.39
N PRO A 24 10.37 3.11 5.09
CA PRO A 24 9.81 1.84 4.62
C PRO A 24 10.63 0.59 4.97
N PRO A 25 11.98 0.58 4.83
CA PRO A 25 12.78 -0.58 5.20
C PRO A 25 12.66 -0.96 6.69
N THR A 26 12.51 0.03 7.57
CA THR A 26 12.33 -0.21 9.01
C THR A 26 10.96 -0.81 9.31
N VAL A 27 9.90 -0.33 8.66
CA VAL A 27 8.55 -0.91 8.83
C VAL A 27 8.47 -2.32 8.24
N LEU A 28 9.07 -2.57 7.08
CA LEU A 28 9.14 -3.91 6.48
C LEU A 28 9.91 -4.89 7.38
N SER A 29 11.00 -4.43 8.02
CA SER A 29 11.74 -5.23 9.00
C SER A 29 10.88 -5.52 10.24
N LEU A 30 10.11 -4.55 10.73
CA LEU A 30 9.17 -4.75 11.84
C LEU A 30 8.10 -5.79 11.50
N LEU A 31 7.50 -5.72 10.30
CA LEU A 31 6.55 -6.72 9.83
C LEU A 31 7.18 -8.11 9.72
N GLY A 32 8.42 -8.19 9.21
CA GLY A 32 9.18 -9.43 9.10
C GLY A 32 9.56 -10.06 10.43
N GLU A 33 9.83 -9.26 11.47
CA GLU A 33 10.02 -9.78 12.83
C GLU A 33 8.69 -10.21 13.46
N TRP A 34 7.64 -9.39 13.34
CA TRP A 34 6.32 -9.72 13.85
C TRP A 34 5.76 -11.02 13.23
N SER A 35 6.04 -11.28 11.95
CA SER A 35 5.54 -12.47 11.25
C SER A 35 6.12 -13.80 11.76
N LYS A 36 7.31 -13.79 12.36
CA LYS A 36 7.96 -15.01 12.89
C LYS A 36 7.17 -15.67 14.01
N ASP A 37 6.43 -14.87 14.77
CA ASP A 37 5.62 -15.33 15.90
C ASP A 37 4.15 -15.61 15.49
N GLN A 38 3.82 -15.52 14.19
CA GLN A 38 2.44 -15.60 13.68
C GLN A 38 2.31 -16.74 12.65
N PRO A 39 1.95 -17.97 13.06
CA PRO A 39 1.77 -19.07 12.12
C PRO A 39 0.54 -18.80 11.22
N GLY A 40 0.78 -18.68 9.91
CA GLY A 40 -0.29 -18.61 8.90
C GLY A 40 -1.05 -17.27 8.88
N ILE A 41 -0.32 -16.15 8.85
CA ILE A 41 -0.88 -14.78 8.78
C ILE A 41 -2.02 -14.70 7.77
N SER A 42 -3.22 -14.43 8.27
CA SER A 42 -4.43 -14.30 7.45
C SER A 42 -4.92 -12.85 7.34
N ASP A 43 -4.52 -11.98 8.28
CA ASP A 43 -5.04 -10.62 8.41
C ASP A 43 -4.61 -9.74 7.21
N PRO A 44 -5.55 -9.20 6.42
CA PRO A 44 -5.26 -8.34 5.27
C PRO A 44 -4.41 -7.11 5.60
N ARG A 45 -4.48 -6.59 6.84
CA ARG A 45 -3.75 -5.38 7.25
C ARG A 45 -2.25 -5.57 7.17
N PHE A 46 -1.75 -6.78 7.46
CA PHE A 46 -0.35 -7.12 7.29
C PHE A 46 0.09 -6.96 5.83
N PHE A 47 -0.68 -7.55 4.91
CA PHE A 47 -0.34 -7.54 3.49
C PHE A 47 -0.51 -6.16 2.85
N ARG A 48 -1.57 -5.43 3.25
CA ARG A 48 -1.78 -4.03 2.87
C ARG A 48 -0.59 -3.17 3.23
N GLU A 49 -0.08 -3.29 4.46
CA GLU A 49 1.08 -2.51 4.89
C GLU A 49 2.34 -2.92 4.13
N ALA A 50 2.57 -4.22 3.92
CA ALA A 50 3.71 -4.68 3.13
C ALA A 50 3.69 -4.09 1.71
N VAL A 51 2.55 -4.15 1.01
CA VAL A 51 2.38 -3.57 -0.34
C VAL A 51 2.57 -2.05 -0.31
N ALA A 52 1.97 -1.35 0.66
CA ALA A 52 2.10 0.09 0.77
C ALA A 52 3.57 0.52 0.94
N GLN A 53 4.30 -0.11 1.85
CA GLN A 53 5.70 0.20 2.12
C GLN A 53 6.60 -0.13 0.92
N LEU A 54 6.38 -1.27 0.26
CA LEU A 54 7.14 -1.65 -0.94
C LEU A 54 6.87 -0.71 -2.11
N TRP A 55 5.63 -0.24 -2.29
CA TRP A 55 5.33 0.75 -3.32
C TRP A 55 6.05 2.07 -3.06
N VAL A 56 5.98 2.58 -1.82
CA VAL A 56 6.70 3.81 -1.43
C VAL A 56 8.21 3.66 -1.65
N LEU A 57 8.78 2.50 -1.30
CA LEU A 57 10.19 2.20 -1.53
C LEU A 57 10.54 2.23 -3.02
N ASN A 58 9.78 1.51 -3.86
CA ASN A 58 9.99 1.48 -5.32
C ASN A 58 9.93 2.89 -5.94
N GLN A 59 9.02 3.75 -5.47
CA GLN A 59 8.90 5.12 -6.01
C GLN A 59 10.04 6.02 -5.54
N ARG A 60 10.50 5.87 -4.29
CA ARG A 60 11.70 6.57 -3.81
C ARG A 60 12.95 6.18 -4.58
N GLU A 61 13.12 4.90 -4.88
CA GLU A 61 14.27 4.42 -5.66
C GLU A 61 14.27 4.97 -7.09
N LYS A 62 13.09 5.17 -7.69
CA LYS A 62 12.93 5.73 -9.03
C LYS A 62 13.08 7.25 -9.07
N ASN A 63 12.50 7.96 -8.10
CA ASN A 63 12.29 9.41 -8.17
C ASN A 63 13.06 10.21 -7.10
N SER A 64 13.90 9.57 -6.27
CA SER A 64 14.52 10.13 -5.06
C SER A 64 13.54 10.59 -3.95
N GLU A 65 12.27 10.74 -4.29
CA GLU A 65 11.16 11.11 -3.41
C GLU A 65 10.00 10.11 -3.54
N PRO A 66 9.15 9.96 -2.50
CA PRO A 66 7.99 9.08 -2.56
C PRO A 66 6.86 9.76 -3.35
N VAL A 67 7.05 9.92 -4.65
CA VAL A 67 6.08 10.53 -5.57
C VAL A 67 5.80 9.61 -6.75
N PHE A 68 4.58 9.66 -7.27
CA PHE A 68 4.20 9.00 -8.52
C PHE A 68 3.87 10.04 -9.58
N ALA A 69 4.43 9.87 -10.76
CA ALA A 69 4.22 10.74 -11.91
C ALA A 69 3.76 9.91 -13.10
N VAL A 70 2.89 10.49 -13.92
CA VAL A 70 2.46 9.92 -15.20
C VAL A 70 3.00 10.82 -16.30
N GLU A 71 3.63 10.23 -17.30
CA GLU A 71 4.12 10.98 -18.45
C GLU A 71 2.98 11.78 -19.11
N GLY A 72 3.24 13.06 -19.36
CA GLY A 72 2.27 13.98 -19.95
C GLY A 72 1.28 14.62 -18.96
N LEU A 73 1.30 14.27 -17.67
CA LEU A 73 0.57 15.02 -16.64
C LEU A 73 1.50 16.04 -15.94
N PRO A 74 1.02 17.26 -15.67
CA PRO A 74 1.84 18.32 -15.08
C PRO A 74 2.01 18.18 -13.55
N CYS A 75 1.28 17.27 -12.92
CA CYS A 75 1.24 17.06 -11.49
C CYS A 75 1.81 15.70 -11.08
N VAL A 76 2.29 15.63 -9.84
CA VAL A 76 2.74 14.39 -9.20
C VAL A 76 1.85 14.07 -8.00
N LEU A 77 1.72 12.79 -7.70
CA LEU A 77 0.99 12.29 -6.54
C LEU A 77 1.97 12.01 -5.39
N PRO A 78 1.90 12.72 -4.26
CA PRO A 78 2.66 12.37 -3.06
C PRO A 78 2.20 11.02 -2.49
N LEU A 79 3.15 10.18 -2.07
CA LEU A 79 2.89 8.84 -1.57
C LEU A 79 3.40 8.62 -0.14
N PRO A 80 2.89 9.35 0.88
CA PRO A 80 3.14 8.95 2.26
C PRO A 80 2.45 7.59 2.54
N PRO A 81 3.03 6.69 3.37
CA PRO A 81 2.50 5.34 3.56
C PRO A 81 1.01 5.27 3.94
N GLY A 82 0.54 6.17 4.81
CA GLY A 82 -0.88 6.23 5.19
C GLY A 82 -1.82 6.57 4.03
N THR A 83 -1.37 7.40 3.08
CA THR A 83 -2.13 7.71 1.86
C THR A 83 -2.16 6.50 0.93
N VAL A 84 -1.04 5.80 0.76
CA VAL A 84 -0.99 4.57 -0.06
C VAL A 84 -1.89 3.48 0.53
N ARG A 85 -1.90 3.31 1.86
CA ARG A 85 -2.86 2.41 2.52
C ARG A 85 -4.31 2.81 2.24
N SER A 86 -4.61 4.10 2.28
CA SER A 86 -5.96 4.60 1.99
C SER A 86 -6.36 4.27 0.54
N PHE A 87 -5.43 4.44 -0.42
CA PHE A 87 -5.67 4.09 -1.83
C PHE A 87 -5.96 2.60 -2.02
N LEU A 88 -5.25 1.73 -1.30
CA LEU A 88 -5.51 0.30 -1.33
C LEU A 88 -6.89 -0.03 -0.76
N VAL A 89 -7.29 0.57 0.37
CA VAL A 89 -8.61 0.35 0.97
C VAL A 89 -9.73 0.81 0.02
N THR A 90 -9.62 2.02 -0.52
CA THR A 90 -10.68 2.61 -1.35
C THR A 90 -10.69 2.07 -2.78
N GLY A 91 -9.52 1.86 -3.36
CA GLY A 91 -9.35 1.48 -4.77
C GLY A 91 -9.32 -0.02 -5.03
N LEU A 92 -8.92 -0.83 -4.04
CA LEU A 92 -8.80 -2.29 -4.19
C LEU A 92 -9.77 -3.04 -3.28
N GLU A 93 -9.67 -2.84 -1.97
CA GLU A 93 -10.42 -3.66 -1.01
C GLU A 93 -11.92 -3.41 -1.06
N SER A 94 -12.33 -2.16 -1.27
CA SER A 94 -13.73 -1.80 -1.45
C SER A 94 -14.33 -2.49 -2.68
N ALA A 95 -13.61 -2.52 -3.80
CA ALA A 95 -14.05 -3.19 -5.02
C ALA A 95 -14.13 -4.73 -4.85
N ILE A 96 -13.19 -5.33 -4.12
CA ILE A 96 -13.24 -6.77 -3.78
C ILE A 96 -14.45 -7.04 -2.87
N THR A 97 -14.67 -6.21 -1.85
CA THR A 97 -15.80 -6.35 -0.92
C THR A 97 -17.14 -6.25 -1.63
N GLU A 98 -17.28 -5.30 -2.55
CA GLU A 98 -18.48 -5.15 -3.39
C GLU A 98 -18.73 -6.40 -4.26
N ARG A 99 -17.67 -6.93 -4.87
CA ARG A 99 -17.76 -8.07 -5.79
C ARG A 99 -18.07 -9.41 -5.10
N TYR A 100 -17.46 -9.66 -3.94
CA TYR A 100 -17.51 -10.97 -3.29
C TYR A 100 -18.40 -11.01 -2.04
N GLY A 101 -18.86 -9.86 -1.56
CA GLY A 101 -19.63 -9.73 -0.33
C GLY A 101 -18.77 -9.83 0.93
N SER A 102 -19.30 -9.31 2.05
CA SER A 102 -18.57 -9.20 3.31
C SER A 102 -18.10 -10.55 3.88
N GLU A 103 -18.83 -11.63 3.61
CA GLU A 103 -18.49 -12.99 4.10
C GLU A 103 -17.18 -13.53 3.51
N ARG A 104 -16.83 -13.12 2.28
CA ARG A 104 -15.63 -13.60 1.58
C ARG A 104 -14.55 -12.53 1.41
N ALA A 105 -14.91 -11.25 1.60
CA ALA A 105 -14.05 -10.10 1.35
C ALA A 105 -12.65 -10.27 1.96
N GLU A 106 -12.56 -10.62 3.25
CA GLU A 106 -11.26 -10.71 3.95
C GLU A 106 -10.32 -11.74 3.30
N THR A 107 -10.85 -12.91 2.93
CA THR A 107 -10.06 -13.97 2.27
C THR A 107 -9.65 -13.56 0.86
N GLU A 108 -10.55 -12.96 0.09
CA GLU A 108 -10.26 -12.53 -1.28
C GLU A 108 -9.28 -11.36 -1.31
N ILE A 109 -9.40 -10.40 -0.39
CA ILE A 109 -8.44 -9.30 -0.21
C ILE A 109 -7.05 -9.88 0.09
N ARG A 110 -6.97 -10.80 1.06
CA ARG A 110 -5.70 -11.46 1.40
C ARG A 110 -5.08 -12.13 0.18
N ASN A 111 -5.86 -12.91 -0.55
CA ASN A 111 -5.39 -13.62 -1.74
C ASN A 111 -4.92 -12.65 -2.83
N PHE A 112 -5.62 -11.53 -3.00
CA PHE A 112 -5.22 -10.52 -3.98
C PHE A 112 -3.88 -9.88 -3.61
N TYR A 113 -3.67 -9.51 -2.34
CA TYR A 113 -2.37 -9.01 -1.92
C TYR A 113 -1.25 -10.04 -2.05
N LEU A 114 -1.53 -11.33 -1.80
CA LEU A 114 -0.55 -12.39 -2.02
C LEU A 114 -0.12 -12.49 -3.50
N LEU A 115 -1.00 -12.16 -4.46
CA LEU A 115 -0.63 -12.07 -5.88
C LEU A 115 0.23 -10.83 -6.17
N MET A 116 0.03 -9.74 -5.43
CA MET A 116 0.80 -8.49 -5.58
C MET A 116 2.20 -8.57 -4.98
N LEU A 117 2.46 -9.55 -4.13
CA LEU A 117 3.73 -9.78 -3.47
C LEU A 117 4.49 -10.91 -4.15
N ASP A 118 5.83 -10.80 -4.16
CA ASP A 118 6.71 -11.86 -4.61
C ASP A 118 7.79 -12.12 -3.55
N ALA A 119 8.17 -13.38 -3.41
CA ALA A 119 9.31 -13.77 -2.60
C ALA A 119 10.54 -13.72 -3.52
N GLY A 120 11.23 -12.58 -3.54
CA GLY A 120 12.38 -12.37 -4.41
C GLY A 120 13.47 -13.43 -4.22
N HIS A 121 14.29 -13.63 -5.25
CA HIS A 121 15.48 -14.48 -5.17
C HIS A 121 16.44 -13.90 -4.12
N GLY A 122 16.45 -14.50 -2.91
CA GLY A 122 17.23 -14.02 -1.77
C GLY A 122 16.43 -13.70 -0.49
N MET A 123 15.16 -14.10 -0.39
CA MET A 123 14.28 -13.97 0.80
C MET A 123 13.76 -12.55 1.11
N ALA A 124 14.06 -11.55 0.29
CA ALA A 124 13.48 -10.22 0.42
C ALA A 124 12.09 -10.19 -0.24
N LEU A 125 11.07 -9.75 0.50
CA LEU A 125 9.73 -9.51 -0.03
C LEU A 125 9.77 -8.33 -1.00
N THR A 126 9.20 -8.49 -2.20
CA THR A 126 9.12 -7.45 -3.23
C THR A 126 7.70 -7.35 -3.78
N LEU A 127 7.39 -6.28 -4.53
CA LEU A 127 6.18 -6.29 -5.36
C LEU A 127 6.40 -7.19 -6.57
N SER A 128 5.41 -8.02 -6.88
CA SER A 128 5.37 -8.77 -8.13
C SER A 128 5.11 -7.82 -9.32
N PRO A 129 5.35 -8.24 -10.57
CA PRO A 129 4.95 -7.46 -11.74
C PRO A 129 3.48 -7.07 -11.72
N PHE A 130 2.61 -7.99 -11.29
CA PHE A 130 1.18 -7.74 -11.10
C PHE A 130 0.92 -6.68 -10.01
N GLY A 131 1.63 -6.74 -8.89
CA GLY A 131 1.53 -5.73 -7.84
C GLY A 131 1.93 -4.34 -8.32
N VAL A 132 2.96 -4.23 -9.14
CA VAL A 132 3.39 -2.96 -9.75
C VAL A 132 2.33 -2.43 -10.72
N GLU A 133 1.73 -3.29 -11.55
CA GLU A 133 0.65 -2.91 -12.47
C GLU A 133 -0.56 -2.36 -11.71
N VAL A 134 -1.07 -3.10 -10.73
CA VAL A 134 -2.22 -2.68 -9.91
C VAL A 134 -1.97 -1.35 -9.20
N MET A 135 -0.78 -1.16 -8.60
CA MET A 135 -0.46 0.10 -7.94
C MET A 135 -0.35 1.26 -8.92
N THR A 136 0.17 1.02 -10.12
CA THR A 136 0.25 2.01 -11.19
C THR A 136 -1.15 2.43 -11.64
N ASP A 137 -2.06 1.48 -11.82
CA ASP A 137 -3.44 1.75 -12.23
C ASP A 137 -4.20 2.56 -11.18
N ILE A 138 -4.12 2.17 -9.91
CA ILE A 138 -4.74 2.91 -8.80
C ILE A 138 -4.20 4.34 -8.73
N CYS A 139 -2.89 4.52 -8.74
CA CYS A 139 -2.28 5.85 -8.65
C CYS A 139 -2.59 6.71 -9.88
N THR A 140 -2.64 6.11 -11.08
CA THR A 140 -2.99 6.80 -12.33
C THR A 140 -4.45 7.26 -12.31
N PHE A 141 -5.37 6.40 -11.86
CA PHE A 141 -6.77 6.75 -11.72
C PHE A 141 -6.96 7.94 -10.78
N ILE A 142 -6.33 7.91 -9.61
CA ILE A 142 -6.38 9.00 -8.62
C ILE A 142 -5.80 10.30 -9.18
N LEU A 143 -4.62 10.23 -9.78
CA LEU A 143 -3.94 11.42 -10.33
C LEU A 143 -4.74 12.04 -11.47
N ARG A 144 -5.34 11.23 -12.35
CA ARG A 144 -6.20 11.72 -13.43
C ARG A 144 -7.51 12.30 -12.91
N GLY A 145 -8.12 11.69 -11.88
CA GLY A 145 -9.29 12.24 -11.22
C GLY A 145 -9.03 13.65 -10.69
N ALA A 146 -7.91 13.85 -9.98
CA ALA A 146 -7.51 15.16 -9.48
C ALA A 146 -7.32 16.20 -10.61
N VAL A 147 -6.69 15.83 -11.72
CA VAL A 147 -6.48 16.74 -12.87
C VAL A 147 -7.80 17.09 -13.57
N LEU A 148 -8.70 16.12 -13.74
CA LEU A 148 -9.96 16.33 -14.45
C LEU A 148 -10.96 17.10 -13.59
N ASP A 149 -10.99 16.88 -12.28
CA ASP A 149 -11.85 17.61 -11.36
C ASP A 149 -11.38 19.07 -11.19
N ASP A 150 -10.07 19.34 -11.15
CA ASP A 150 -9.56 20.71 -11.19
C ASP A 150 -9.87 21.43 -12.52
N SER A 151 -10.05 20.68 -13.61
CA SER A 151 -10.36 21.24 -14.94
C SER A 151 -11.85 21.55 -15.15
N THR A 152 -12.76 20.95 -14.38
CA THR A 152 -14.21 21.22 -14.47
C THR A 152 -14.64 22.46 -13.68
N GLU A 153 -13.88 22.91 -12.69
CA GLU A 153 -14.15 24.18 -11.99
C GLU A 153 -13.90 25.43 -12.85
N VAL A 154 -13.14 25.32 -13.96
CA VAL A 154 -12.77 26.47 -14.80
C VAL A 154 -13.86 26.80 -15.85
N PHE A 155 -14.90 25.98 -16.02
CA PHE A 155 -15.95 26.19 -17.04
C PHE A 155 -17.25 26.81 -16.53
N HIS A 156 -17.28 27.37 -15.31
CA HIS A 156 -18.40 28.16 -14.81
C HIS A 156 -17.93 29.53 -14.28
N ALA A 157 -17.68 30.47 -15.18
CA ALA A 157 -17.63 31.91 -14.90
C ALA A 157 -18.18 32.71 -16.09
#